data_AF-A0A4Q0NZ15-F1
#
_entry.id   AF-A0A4Q0NZ15-F1
#
_cell.length_a   1.000
_cell.length_b   1.000
_cell.length_c   1.000
_cell.angle_alpha   90.00
_cell.angle_beta   90.00
_cell.angle_gamma   90.00
#
_symmetry.space_group_name_H-M   'P 1'
#
loop_
_entity.id
_entity.type
_entity.pdbx_description
1 polymer ?
#
loop_
_entity_poly.entity_id
_entity_poly.type
_entity_poly.pdbx_seq_one_letter_code
_entity_poly.pdbx_strand_id
1 'polypeptide(L)'
;MNFTDQEINEIKDHGLTAKQVESQIDLFVNGVPNVKLVAPATTSDGIFKLAEADELKFLDFYEDKKPKLDLLKFTPASGAASRMFKKIYQFLEDYDASKETIDEYLERTGDNHMKKFFAGYEKFPFYNHIIDGLDEKTKADENAKKYAFIKTMMSEDGENYGNLPKGLIPFHYYGCYKATAFEEHLHEAAAYAAKSDKAALHFTVSPEHKEAFAKEFDTIHASVSNTTGVNFDVDYSFQKPETDTVAVTMDNKLYRKSDGSLLFRPGGHGALIENLNDVDADVIFIKNIDNVLVQDQIQNLARSKRILAGLLLEKQAQVFKYAELLNKNTISENELEELVTFLKEDFSTRIDSDYTDFSTEEKKSYLAELLDRPMRVCGMVKNEGEPGGGPFWVEDESGKVALQIIESAQVNTKDAKQGEIFKNSTHFNPVDIVAGVRNYKGEKYNLLDYVNPDLAFIAYKTDGGNEIKALELPGLWNGAMARWNTLFVEVPLETFNPVKTVNDLLKLSHQTKA
;
A
#
# COMPACT_ATOMS: atom_id res chain seq x y z
N MET A 1 -2.03 13.52 -31.89
CA MET A 1 -1.13 14.71 -31.77
C MET A 1 0.06 14.46 -32.68
N ASN A 2 0.86 15.45 -33.11
CA ASN A 2 2.06 15.17 -33.90
C ASN A 2 3.32 15.35 -33.04
N PHE A 3 3.95 14.24 -32.66
CA PHE A 3 5.28 14.25 -32.04
C PHE A 3 6.36 14.46 -33.10
N THR A 4 7.43 15.14 -32.74
CA THR A 4 8.67 15.21 -33.53
C THR A 4 9.44 13.89 -33.46
N ASP A 5 10.34 13.64 -34.42
CA ASP A 5 11.19 12.43 -34.41
C ASP A 5 12.04 12.33 -33.14
N GLN A 6 12.52 13.48 -32.62
CA GLN A 6 13.25 13.53 -31.36
C GLN A 6 12.37 13.07 -30.19
N GLU A 7 11.14 13.59 -30.08
CA GLU A 7 10.20 13.20 -29.01
C GLU A 7 9.82 11.73 -29.11
N ILE A 8 9.63 11.19 -30.33
CA ILE A 8 9.35 9.76 -30.51
C ILE A 8 10.52 8.91 -30.00
N ASN A 9 11.76 9.33 -30.22
CA ASN A 9 12.93 8.63 -29.70
C ASN A 9 13.02 8.76 -28.19
N GLU A 10 12.84 9.95 -27.61
CA GLU A 10 12.83 10.16 -26.16
C GLU A 10 11.75 9.31 -25.46
N ILE A 11 10.55 9.22 -26.03
CA ILE A 11 9.45 8.39 -25.53
C ILE A 11 9.84 6.91 -25.54
N LYS A 12 10.42 6.42 -26.65
CA LYS A 12 10.84 5.02 -26.79
C LYS A 12 12.01 4.67 -25.88
N ASP A 13 12.99 5.55 -25.76
CA ASP A 13 14.16 5.37 -24.91
C ASP A 13 13.76 5.31 -23.42
N HIS A 14 12.63 5.94 -23.06
CA HIS A 14 12.02 5.87 -21.72
C HIS A 14 11.07 4.67 -21.53
N GLY A 15 10.96 3.78 -22.52
CA GLY A 15 10.11 2.57 -22.45
C GLY A 15 8.62 2.81 -22.72
N LEU A 16 8.24 4.02 -23.12
CA LEU A 16 6.86 4.38 -23.43
C LEU A 16 6.58 4.27 -24.93
N THR A 17 5.29 4.21 -25.28
CA THR A 17 4.80 4.33 -26.65
C THR A 17 4.14 5.68 -26.87
N ALA A 18 4.17 6.17 -28.13
CA ALA A 18 3.47 7.40 -28.49
C ALA A 18 1.98 7.36 -28.11
N LYS A 19 1.33 6.19 -28.25
CA LYS A 19 -0.07 5.99 -27.87
C LYS A 19 -0.30 6.15 -26.37
N GLN A 20 0.58 5.60 -25.51
CA GLN A 20 0.49 5.80 -24.06
C GLN A 20 0.60 7.29 -23.71
N VAL A 21 1.54 8.00 -24.33
CA VAL A 21 1.72 9.44 -24.10
C VAL A 21 0.53 10.25 -24.61
N GLU A 22 -0.08 9.88 -25.75
CA GLU A 22 -1.32 10.50 -26.21
C GLU A 22 -2.46 10.30 -25.21
N SER A 23 -2.65 9.08 -24.70
CA SER A 23 -3.67 8.81 -23.68
C SER A 23 -3.44 9.59 -22.37
N GLN A 24 -2.17 9.78 -21.98
CA GLN A 24 -1.82 10.65 -20.85
C GLN A 24 -2.23 12.11 -21.13
N ILE A 25 -1.96 12.63 -22.33
CA ILE A 25 -2.34 13.99 -22.73
C ILE A 25 -3.86 14.15 -22.76
N ASP A 26 -4.59 13.15 -23.24
CA ASP A 26 -6.05 13.16 -23.26
C ASP A 26 -6.63 13.29 -21.84
N LEU A 27 -6.05 12.62 -20.83
CA LEU A 27 -6.46 12.78 -19.43
C LEU A 27 -6.21 14.20 -18.90
N PHE A 28 -5.12 14.85 -19.30
CA PHE A 28 -4.88 16.25 -18.93
C PHE A 28 -5.87 17.22 -19.61
N VAL A 29 -6.21 16.96 -20.87
CA VAL A 29 -7.10 17.81 -21.69
C VAL A 29 -8.55 17.67 -21.24
N ASN A 30 -9.03 16.44 -21.06
CA ASN A 30 -10.40 16.15 -20.66
C ASN A 30 -10.60 16.31 -19.15
N GLY A 31 -9.52 16.25 -18.38
CA GLY A 31 -9.54 16.16 -16.92
C GLY A 31 -9.77 14.72 -16.46
N VAL A 32 -9.42 14.46 -15.20
CA VAL A 32 -9.73 13.19 -14.54
C VAL A 32 -11.10 13.34 -13.85
N PRO A 33 -12.07 12.45 -14.08
CA PRO A 33 -13.34 12.48 -13.38
C PRO A 33 -13.15 12.25 -11.87
N ASN A 34 -14.00 12.90 -11.06
CA ASN A 34 -14.09 12.53 -9.65
C ASN A 34 -14.86 11.21 -9.51
N VAL A 35 -14.52 10.41 -8.51
CA VAL A 35 -15.28 9.18 -8.26
C VAL A 35 -16.71 9.50 -7.85
N LYS A 36 -17.65 8.66 -8.28
CA LYS A 36 -19.05 8.73 -7.89
C LYS A 36 -19.33 7.73 -6.77
N LEU A 37 -19.28 8.22 -5.54
CA LEU A 37 -19.65 7.43 -4.36
C LEU A 37 -21.16 7.20 -4.35
N VAL A 38 -21.55 5.95 -4.15
CA VAL A 38 -22.94 5.52 -3.96
C VAL A 38 -23.28 5.46 -2.48
N ALA A 39 -22.42 4.81 -1.68
CA ALA A 39 -22.57 4.65 -0.24
C ALA A 39 -21.22 4.29 0.41
N PRO A 40 -21.00 4.59 1.70
CA PRO A 40 -19.88 3.99 2.44
C PRO A 40 -20.12 2.48 2.60
N ALA A 41 -19.06 1.69 2.54
CA ALA A 41 -19.17 0.30 2.96
C ALA A 41 -19.25 0.23 4.49
N THR A 42 -20.09 -0.65 5.01
CA THR A 42 -20.35 -0.83 6.45
C THR A 42 -20.48 -2.31 6.77
N THR A 43 -20.47 -2.68 8.05
CA THR A 43 -20.68 -4.08 8.46
C THR A 43 -22.06 -4.64 8.12
N SER A 44 -23.02 -3.78 7.76
CA SER A 44 -24.34 -4.16 7.26
C SER A 44 -24.45 -4.15 5.73
N ASP A 45 -23.47 -3.55 5.03
CA ASP A 45 -23.46 -3.43 3.57
C ASP A 45 -22.01 -3.30 3.05
N GLY A 46 -21.45 -4.41 2.58
CA GLY A 46 -20.15 -4.43 1.89
C GLY A 46 -18.91 -4.69 2.74
N ILE A 47 -19.02 -4.79 4.08
CA ILE A 47 -17.92 -5.25 4.95
C ILE A 47 -18.39 -6.48 5.74
N PHE A 48 -17.68 -7.59 5.60
CA PHE A 48 -17.88 -8.79 6.40
C PHE A 48 -17.40 -8.55 7.83
N LYS A 49 -18.31 -8.77 8.78
CA LYS A 49 -17.96 -8.91 10.19
C LYS A 49 -18.08 -10.37 10.57
N LEU A 50 -16.94 -11.04 10.71
CA LEU A 50 -16.90 -12.48 10.92
C LEU A 50 -17.26 -12.83 12.36
N ALA A 51 -18.03 -13.90 12.53
CA ALA A 51 -18.20 -14.53 13.83
C ALA A 51 -16.96 -15.39 14.14
N GLU A 52 -16.70 -15.63 15.43
CA GLU A 52 -15.55 -16.44 15.86
C GLU A 52 -15.53 -17.84 15.23
N ALA A 53 -16.71 -18.44 15.02
CA ALA A 53 -16.83 -19.74 14.35
C ALA A 53 -16.36 -19.69 12.88
N ASP A 54 -16.69 -18.61 12.16
CA ASP A 54 -16.27 -18.42 10.77
C ASP A 54 -14.76 -18.10 10.70
N GLU A 55 -14.24 -17.31 11.64
CA GLU A 55 -12.80 -17.08 11.75
C GLU A 55 -12.02 -18.39 11.90
N LEU A 56 -12.45 -19.27 12.80
CA LEU A 56 -11.81 -20.57 13.03
C LEU A 56 -11.91 -21.45 11.77
N LYS A 57 -13.06 -21.48 11.12
CA LYS A 57 -13.25 -22.18 9.84
C LYS A 57 -12.26 -21.70 8.78
N PHE A 58 -12.08 -20.40 8.61
CA PHE A 58 -11.15 -19.85 7.62
C PHE A 58 -9.69 -20.11 7.99
N LEU A 59 -9.33 -20.03 9.27
CA LEU A 59 -8.00 -20.42 9.73
C LEU A 59 -7.69 -21.87 9.37
N ASP A 60 -8.58 -22.80 9.73
CA ASP A 60 -8.40 -24.23 9.44
C ASP A 60 -8.33 -24.48 7.94
N PHE A 61 -9.17 -23.81 7.15
CA PHE A 61 -9.16 -23.92 5.70
C PHE A 61 -7.83 -23.44 5.10
N TYR A 62 -7.30 -22.31 5.58
CA TYR A 62 -5.99 -21.82 5.14
C TYR A 62 -4.88 -22.81 5.48
N GLU A 63 -4.82 -23.31 6.71
CA GLU A 63 -3.77 -24.25 7.14
C GLU A 63 -3.82 -25.59 6.38
N ASP A 64 -5.02 -26.08 6.01
CA ASP A 64 -5.17 -27.27 5.15
C ASP A 64 -4.64 -27.05 3.72
N LYS A 65 -4.90 -25.89 3.13
CA LYS A 65 -4.50 -25.59 1.74
C LYS A 65 -3.05 -25.14 1.62
N LYS A 66 -2.55 -24.42 2.61
CA LYS A 66 -1.22 -23.79 2.67
C LYS A 66 -0.07 -24.68 2.18
N PRO A 67 0.05 -25.97 2.54
CA PRO A 67 1.15 -26.82 2.06
C PRO A 67 1.23 -26.99 0.54
N LYS A 68 0.13 -26.74 -0.18
CA LYS A 68 0.05 -26.90 -1.64
C LYS A 68 0.13 -25.58 -2.42
N LEU A 69 0.15 -24.45 -1.72
CA LEU A 69 0.10 -23.13 -2.33
C LEU A 69 1.49 -22.53 -2.46
N ASP A 70 1.70 -21.74 -3.50
CA ASP A 70 2.82 -20.83 -3.59
C ASP A 70 2.42 -19.50 -2.95
N LEU A 71 3.10 -19.13 -1.87
CA LEU A 71 2.80 -17.98 -1.03
C LEU A 71 3.86 -16.92 -1.21
N LEU A 72 3.44 -15.66 -1.35
CA LEU A 72 4.36 -14.54 -1.48
C LEU A 72 3.92 -13.38 -0.59
N LYS A 73 4.87 -12.77 0.12
CA LYS A 73 4.66 -11.47 0.78
C LYS A 73 5.24 -10.34 -0.08
N PHE A 74 4.38 -9.54 -0.69
CA PHE A 74 4.75 -8.39 -1.52
C PHE A 74 4.70 -7.09 -0.69
N THR A 75 5.83 -6.41 -0.53
CA THR A 75 5.96 -5.23 0.33
C THR A 75 6.48 -4.02 -0.44
N PRO A 76 5.64 -2.99 -0.68
CA PRO A 76 6.12 -1.72 -1.21
C PRO A 76 7.06 -1.01 -0.23
N ALA A 77 8.30 -0.73 -0.65
CA ALA A 77 9.37 -0.23 0.22
C ALA A 77 10.27 0.88 -0.41
N SER A 78 9.88 1.43 -1.55
CA SER A 78 10.69 2.39 -2.33
C SER A 78 10.68 3.83 -1.79
N GLY A 79 9.82 4.15 -0.82
CA GLY A 79 9.68 5.51 -0.29
C GLY A 79 10.79 5.90 0.69
N ALA A 80 11.47 7.01 0.40
CA ALA A 80 12.39 7.65 1.35
C ALA A 80 11.67 8.19 2.60
N ALA A 81 12.35 8.15 3.75
CA ALA A 81 11.81 8.62 5.02
C ALA A 81 11.83 10.15 5.18
N SER A 82 12.22 10.93 4.16
CA SER A 82 12.38 12.39 4.30
C SER A 82 11.11 13.09 4.80
N ARG A 83 9.91 12.62 4.42
CA ARG A 83 8.64 13.13 4.95
C ARG A 83 8.43 12.80 6.44
N MET A 84 8.89 11.64 6.90
CA MET A 84 8.82 11.20 8.30
C MET A 84 9.63 12.12 9.23
N PHE A 85 10.73 12.69 8.72
CA PHE A 85 11.63 13.61 9.45
C PHE A 85 11.48 15.08 9.06
N LYS A 86 10.45 15.48 8.30
CA LYS A 86 10.27 16.86 7.82
C LYS A 86 10.39 17.91 8.93
N LYS A 87 9.81 17.63 10.10
CA LYS A 87 9.85 18.53 11.27
C LYS A 87 11.22 18.61 11.94
N ILE A 88 12.02 17.55 11.83
CA ILE A 88 13.39 17.53 12.33
C ILE A 88 14.31 18.36 11.43
N TYR A 89 14.16 18.25 10.10
CA TYR A 89 14.88 19.13 9.17
C TYR A 89 14.54 20.59 9.39
N GLN A 90 13.25 20.92 9.54
CA GLN A 90 12.83 22.28 9.86
C GLN A 90 13.48 22.78 11.17
N PHE A 91 13.50 21.96 12.21
CA PHE A 91 14.20 22.30 13.46
C PHE A 91 15.70 22.57 13.23
N LEU A 92 16.39 21.74 12.46
CA LEU A 92 17.83 21.92 12.18
C LEU A 92 18.15 23.17 11.36
N GLU A 93 17.22 23.65 10.53
CA GLU A 93 17.33 24.91 9.78
C GLU A 93 17.05 26.13 10.68
N ASP A 94 16.05 26.03 11.56
CA ASP A 94 15.55 27.15 12.35
C ASP A 94 16.31 27.35 13.68
N TYR A 95 16.89 26.29 14.26
CA TYR A 95 17.54 26.31 15.58
C TYR A 95 19.02 26.71 15.51
N ASP A 96 19.44 27.64 16.37
CA ASP A 96 20.83 28.07 16.50
C ASP A 96 21.31 27.95 17.96
N ALA A 97 22.13 26.94 18.22
CA ALA A 97 22.66 26.64 19.55
C ALA A 97 23.55 27.75 20.15
N SER A 98 23.99 28.73 19.35
CA SER A 98 24.73 29.91 19.85
C SER A 98 23.83 31.02 20.37
N LYS A 99 22.52 30.99 20.03
CA LYS A 99 21.56 32.06 20.33
C LYS A 99 20.53 31.66 21.38
N GLU A 100 20.14 30.38 21.42
CA GLU A 100 19.11 29.89 22.33
C GLU A 100 19.32 28.40 22.67
N THR A 101 18.80 28.00 23.82
CA THR A 101 18.63 26.59 24.21
C THR A 101 17.44 25.98 23.48
N ILE A 102 17.37 24.65 23.45
CA ILE A 102 16.24 23.91 22.87
C ILE A 102 14.94 24.26 23.60
N ASP A 103 14.98 24.41 24.92
CA ASP A 103 13.77 24.75 25.69
C ASP A 103 13.26 26.15 25.31
N GLU A 104 14.16 27.14 25.17
CA GLU A 104 13.82 28.48 24.67
C GLU A 104 13.25 28.44 23.23
N TYR A 105 13.83 27.62 22.34
CA TYR A 105 13.29 27.40 20.99
C TYR A 105 11.86 26.86 21.03
N LEU A 106 11.59 25.87 21.89
CA LEU A 106 10.27 25.24 22.01
C LEU A 106 9.22 26.20 22.60
N GLU A 107 9.62 27.08 23.50
CA GLU A 107 8.77 28.15 24.02
C GLU A 107 8.48 29.20 22.95
N ARG A 108 9.51 29.67 22.24
CA ARG A 108 9.42 30.70 21.19
C ARG A 108 8.56 30.26 20.01
N THR A 109 8.72 29.03 19.54
CA THR A 109 8.03 28.52 18.34
C THR A 109 6.68 27.89 18.65
N GLY A 110 6.49 27.39 19.88
CA GLY A 110 5.32 26.61 20.24
C GLY A 110 5.20 25.28 19.47
N ASP A 111 6.26 24.75 18.85
CA ASP A 111 6.18 23.56 18.00
C ASP A 111 5.89 22.29 18.85
N ASN A 112 4.61 21.88 18.84
CA ASN A 112 4.15 20.70 19.58
C ASN A 112 4.77 19.39 19.09
N HIS A 113 5.19 19.30 17.82
CA HIS A 113 5.86 18.12 17.30
C HIS A 113 7.24 17.96 17.94
N MET A 114 8.01 19.04 18.00
CA MET A 114 9.34 19.01 18.64
C MET A 114 9.24 18.87 20.16
N LYS A 115 8.23 19.46 20.80
CA LYS A 115 7.96 19.22 22.24
C LYS A 115 7.73 17.74 22.52
N LYS A 116 6.88 17.07 21.73
CA LYS A 116 6.64 15.63 21.87
C LYS A 116 7.91 14.81 21.59
N PHE A 117 8.68 15.19 20.57
CA PHE A 117 9.94 14.53 20.24
C PHE A 117 10.92 14.56 21.42
N PHE A 118 11.26 15.74 21.94
CA PHE A 118 12.22 15.86 23.03
C PHE A 118 11.70 15.34 24.37
N ALA A 119 10.39 15.29 24.59
CA ALA A 119 9.82 14.64 25.76
C ALA A 119 9.96 13.10 25.73
N GLY A 120 10.11 12.52 24.53
CA GLY A 120 10.17 11.08 24.32
C GLY A 120 11.45 10.54 23.70
N TYR A 121 12.44 11.39 23.38
CA TYR A 121 13.59 11.01 22.55
C TYR A 121 14.41 9.83 23.08
N GLU A 122 14.43 9.62 24.41
CA GLU A 122 15.10 8.49 25.06
C GLU A 122 14.43 7.13 24.77
N LYS A 123 13.19 7.15 24.26
CA LYS A 123 12.40 5.96 23.91
C LYS A 123 12.54 5.56 22.45
N PHE A 124 13.29 6.31 21.64
CA PHE A 124 13.52 5.91 20.26
C PHE A 124 14.41 4.67 20.21
N PRO A 125 14.18 3.76 19.25
CA PRO A 125 14.91 2.49 19.15
C PRO A 125 16.41 2.66 18.86
N PHE A 126 16.81 3.83 18.37
CA PHE A 126 18.18 4.21 18.07
C PHE A 126 18.80 5.14 19.12
N TYR A 127 18.11 5.42 20.25
CA TYR A 127 18.60 6.34 21.28
C TYR A 127 19.96 5.92 21.85
N ASN A 128 20.04 4.73 22.45
CA ASN A 128 21.26 4.23 23.06
C ASN A 128 22.41 4.17 22.04
N HIS A 129 22.12 3.71 20.82
CA HIS A 129 23.10 3.62 19.73
C HIS A 129 23.77 4.98 19.44
N ILE A 130 22.97 6.04 19.33
CA ILE A 130 23.48 7.38 19.04
C ILE A 130 24.20 7.96 20.26
N ILE A 131 23.59 7.87 21.45
CA ILE A 131 24.14 8.48 22.67
C ILE A 131 25.46 7.82 23.06
N ASP A 132 25.58 6.50 22.96
CA ASP A 132 26.81 5.78 23.32
C ASP A 132 28.02 6.23 22.49
N GLY A 133 27.78 6.67 21.25
CA GLY A 133 28.80 7.22 20.34
C GLY A 133 29.24 8.67 20.64
N LEU A 134 28.53 9.39 21.51
CA LEU A 134 28.87 10.77 21.87
C LEU A 134 30.00 10.82 22.92
N ASP A 135 30.75 11.91 22.95
CA ASP A 135 31.75 12.14 23.99
C ASP A 135 31.11 12.52 25.34
N GLU A 136 31.80 12.21 26.44
CA GLU A 136 31.28 12.42 27.80
C GLU A 136 30.96 13.88 28.14
N LYS A 137 31.67 14.83 27.52
CA LYS A 137 31.38 16.26 27.74
C LYS A 137 30.05 16.64 27.10
N THR A 138 29.79 16.17 25.89
CA THR A 138 28.49 16.35 25.22
C THR A 138 27.36 15.67 25.97
N LYS A 139 27.57 14.45 26.49
CA LYS A 139 26.57 13.73 27.28
C LYS A 139 26.19 14.44 28.59
N ALA A 140 27.15 15.12 29.23
CA ALA A 140 26.94 15.79 30.52
C ALA A 140 26.11 17.09 30.43
N ASP A 141 25.98 17.68 29.23
CA ASP A 141 25.16 18.87 28.99
C ASP A 141 23.89 18.46 28.24
N GLU A 142 22.73 18.59 28.89
CA GLU A 142 21.44 18.16 28.32
C GLU A 142 21.09 18.85 27.00
N ASN A 143 21.41 20.13 26.84
CA ASN A 143 21.13 20.86 25.61
C ASN A 143 22.05 20.39 24.48
N ALA A 144 23.35 20.25 24.78
CA ALA A 144 24.34 19.75 23.84
C ALA A 144 24.02 18.30 23.42
N LYS A 145 23.65 17.43 24.37
CA LYS A 145 23.25 16.05 24.14
C LYS A 145 22.04 15.94 23.21
N LYS A 146 20.95 16.67 23.49
CA LYS A 146 19.75 16.70 22.65
C LYS A 146 20.05 17.19 21.23
N TYR A 147 20.87 18.23 21.09
CA TYR A 147 21.25 18.75 19.79
C TYR A 147 22.15 17.77 19.02
N ALA A 148 23.15 17.20 19.68
CA ALA A 148 24.04 16.20 19.10
C ALA A 148 23.28 14.93 18.67
N PHE A 149 22.27 14.51 19.44
CA PHE A 149 21.40 13.40 19.09
C PHE A 149 20.70 13.63 17.74
N ILE A 150 19.98 14.75 17.58
CA ILE A 150 19.29 15.06 16.32
C ILE A 150 20.29 15.22 15.18
N LYS A 151 21.41 15.90 15.41
CA LYS A 151 22.42 16.13 14.37
C LYS A 151 22.97 14.79 13.86
N THR A 152 23.35 13.90 14.76
CA THR A 152 23.86 12.55 14.42
C THR A 152 22.80 11.71 13.72
N MET A 153 21.54 11.78 14.16
CA MET A 153 20.42 11.08 13.53
C MET A 153 20.21 11.48 12.06
N MET A 154 20.45 12.75 11.72
CA MET A 154 20.10 13.31 10.41
C MET A 154 21.28 13.54 9.47
N SER A 155 22.51 13.69 9.98
CA SER A 155 23.68 14.01 9.16
C SER A 155 24.15 12.83 8.32
N GLU A 156 24.73 13.11 7.15
CA GLU A 156 25.37 12.12 6.28
C GLU A 156 26.53 11.39 6.98
N ASP A 157 27.30 12.10 7.82
CA ASP A 157 28.38 11.52 8.63
C ASP A 157 27.88 10.74 9.86
N GLY A 158 26.56 10.69 10.08
CA GLY A 158 25.92 9.99 11.19
C GLY A 158 25.03 8.84 10.67
N GLU A 159 23.79 8.79 11.14
CA GLU A 159 22.83 7.74 10.76
C GLU A 159 22.16 8.00 9.40
N ASN A 160 22.11 9.27 8.96
CA ASN A 160 21.51 9.70 7.70
C ASN A 160 20.05 9.23 7.50
N TYR A 161 19.26 9.06 8.57
CA TYR A 161 17.93 8.42 8.50
C TYR A 161 16.94 9.15 7.58
N GLY A 162 17.09 10.46 7.40
CA GLY A 162 16.22 11.21 6.50
C GLY A 162 16.38 10.90 5.01
N ASN A 163 17.49 10.23 4.63
CA ASN A 163 17.78 9.81 3.27
C ASN A 163 17.65 8.29 3.07
N LEU A 164 17.40 7.53 4.14
CA LEU A 164 17.14 6.10 4.04
C LEU A 164 15.67 5.81 3.71
N PRO A 165 15.38 4.69 3.02
CA PRO A 165 14.02 4.16 2.95
C PRO A 165 13.59 3.69 4.34
N LYS A 166 12.30 3.82 4.66
CA LYS A 166 11.78 3.46 5.99
C LYS A 166 12.10 2.03 6.41
N GLY A 167 12.17 1.11 5.44
CA GLY A 167 12.55 -0.29 5.67
C GLY A 167 13.88 -0.46 6.39
N LEU A 168 14.84 0.44 6.20
CA LEU A 168 16.17 0.37 6.79
C LEU A 168 16.32 1.16 8.09
N ILE A 169 15.23 1.74 8.60
CA ILE A 169 15.24 2.50 9.84
C ILE A 169 14.82 1.58 10.99
N PRO A 170 15.56 1.58 12.11
CA PRO A 170 15.14 0.88 13.31
C PRO A 170 13.80 1.41 13.81
N PHE A 171 12.79 0.54 13.91
CA PHE A 171 11.47 0.89 14.44
C PHE A 171 11.29 0.38 15.87
N HIS A 172 11.92 -0.74 16.22
CA HIS A 172 11.80 -1.35 17.55
C HIS A 172 13.16 -1.62 18.17
N TYR A 173 13.18 -1.75 19.50
CA TYR A 173 14.35 -2.09 20.29
C TYR A 173 13.98 -3.11 21.35
N TYR A 174 14.56 -4.30 21.28
CA TYR A 174 14.25 -5.44 22.14
C TYR A 174 15.24 -5.58 23.31
N GLY A 175 15.67 -4.45 23.88
CA GLY A 175 16.55 -4.40 25.04
C GLY A 175 18.04 -4.61 24.74
N CYS A 176 18.40 -5.50 23.81
CA CYS A 176 19.80 -5.74 23.42
C CYS A 176 20.08 -5.52 21.92
N TYR A 177 19.06 -5.41 21.08
CA TYR A 177 19.20 -5.15 19.66
C TYR A 177 18.06 -4.27 19.14
N LYS A 178 18.36 -3.55 18.06
CA LYS A 178 17.40 -2.72 17.31
C LYS A 178 16.95 -3.49 16.08
N ALA A 179 15.65 -3.47 15.77
CA ALA A 179 15.09 -4.13 14.60
C ALA A 179 14.59 -3.10 13.60
N THR A 180 14.97 -3.27 12.33
CA THR A 180 14.49 -2.44 11.23
C THR A 180 13.08 -2.83 10.83
N ALA A 181 12.34 -1.92 10.18
CA ALA A 181 11.03 -2.27 9.63
C ALA A 181 11.13 -3.43 8.62
N PHE A 182 12.24 -3.52 7.87
CA PHE A 182 12.54 -4.65 7.00
C PHE A 182 12.64 -5.97 7.77
N GLU A 183 13.38 -6.01 8.88
CA GLU A 183 13.49 -7.19 9.75
C GLU A 183 12.12 -7.67 10.27
N GLU A 184 11.26 -6.74 10.72
CA GLU A 184 9.91 -7.09 11.17
C GLU A 184 9.08 -7.74 10.06
N HIS A 185 9.29 -7.35 8.81
CA HIS A 185 8.61 -7.98 7.68
C HIS A 185 9.00 -9.45 7.49
N LEU A 186 10.23 -9.86 7.84
CA LEU A 186 10.66 -11.27 7.81
C LEU A 186 9.97 -12.07 8.92
N HIS A 187 9.91 -11.54 10.16
CA HIS A 187 9.20 -12.18 11.26
C HIS A 187 7.70 -12.37 10.95
N GLU A 188 7.06 -11.36 10.36
CA GLU A 188 5.70 -11.47 9.88
C GLU A 188 5.53 -12.55 8.79
N ALA A 189 6.45 -12.61 7.81
CA ALA A 189 6.39 -13.61 6.75
C ALA A 189 6.52 -15.03 7.31
N ALA A 190 7.41 -15.24 8.28
CA ALA A 190 7.50 -16.50 9.01
C ALA A 190 6.16 -16.87 9.68
N ALA A 191 5.45 -15.88 10.22
CA ALA A 191 4.22 -16.11 10.95
C ALA A 191 3.01 -16.44 10.06
N TYR A 192 2.89 -15.95 8.83
CA TYR A 192 1.68 -16.25 8.01
C TYR A 192 1.95 -16.70 6.56
N ALA A 193 3.12 -16.42 6.00
CA ALA A 193 3.46 -16.72 4.61
C ALA A 193 4.46 -17.88 4.44
N ALA A 194 4.96 -18.49 5.52
CA ALA A 194 5.93 -19.57 5.45
C ALA A 194 5.30 -20.95 5.16
N LYS A 195 5.81 -21.66 4.15
CA LYS A 195 5.46 -23.05 3.80
C LYS A 195 6.72 -23.92 3.86
N SER A 196 6.65 -25.07 4.54
CA SER A 196 7.76 -26.02 4.67
C SER A 196 9.08 -25.35 5.07
N ASP A 197 9.02 -24.54 6.14
CA ASP A 197 10.15 -23.79 6.70
C ASP A 197 10.81 -22.81 5.71
N LYS A 198 10.05 -22.34 4.71
CA LYS A 198 10.48 -21.33 3.75
C LYS A 198 9.42 -20.24 3.56
N ALA A 199 9.82 -18.98 3.52
CA ALA A 199 8.96 -17.86 3.19
C ALA A 199 9.55 -17.06 2.03
N ALA A 200 8.73 -16.79 1.01
CA ALA A 200 9.09 -15.91 -0.09
C ALA A 200 8.60 -14.49 0.17
N LEU A 201 9.50 -13.52 0.01
CA LEU A 201 9.22 -12.10 0.14
C LEU A 201 9.70 -11.38 -1.12
N HIS A 202 8.92 -10.39 -1.54
CA HIS A 202 9.29 -9.51 -2.63
C HIS A 202 9.12 -8.05 -2.20
N PHE A 203 10.16 -7.26 -2.33
CA PHE A 203 10.16 -5.84 -1.97
C PHE A 203 10.29 -4.98 -3.22
N THR A 204 9.46 -3.94 -3.34
CA THR A 204 9.71 -2.89 -4.34
C THR A 204 10.55 -1.81 -3.70
N VAL A 205 11.78 -1.62 -4.19
CA VAL A 205 12.76 -0.67 -3.64
C VAL A 205 13.19 0.31 -4.73
N SER A 206 13.84 1.41 -4.37
CA SER A 206 14.50 2.24 -5.38
C SER A 206 15.87 1.65 -5.76
N PRO A 207 16.34 1.81 -7.01
CA PRO A 207 17.61 1.25 -7.47
C PRO A 207 18.79 1.60 -6.56
N GLU A 208 18.86 2.84 -6.08
CA GLU A 208 19.90 3.37 -5.21
C GLU A 208 19.92 2.75 -3.80
N HIS A 209 18.82 2.12 -3.36
CA HIS A 209 18.73 1.50 -2.04
C HIS A 209 18.79 -0.03 -2.07
N LYS A 210 18.84 -0.66 -3.26
CA LYS A 210 18.89 -2.12 -3.40
C LYS A 210 20.04 -2.75 -2.61
N GLU A 211 21.24 -2.22 -2.76
CA GLU A 211 22.44 -2.76 -2.09
C GLU A 211 22.35 -2.63 -0.57
N ALA A 212 21.73 -1.56 -0.07
CA ALA A 212 21.54 -1.35 1.36
C ALA A 212 20.56 -2.38 1.95
N PHE A 213 19.47 -2.71 1.25
CA PHE A 213 18.56 -3.79 1.65
C PHE A 213 19.22 -5.17 1.61
N ALA A 214 20.01 -5.47 0.57
CA ALA A 214 20.73 -6.74 0.48
C ALA A 214 21.73 -6.90 1.65
N LYS A 215 22.47 -5.83 1.98
CA LYS A 215 23.41 -5.82 3.11
C LYS A 215 22.69 -5.99 4.46
N GLU A 216 21.54 -5.33 4.63
CA GLU A 216 20.73 -5.51 5.84
C GLU A 216 20.27 -6.97 5.95
N PHE A 217 19.77 -7.57 4.87
CA PHE A 217 19.39 -8.98 4.83
C PHE A 217 20.55 -9.91 5.20
N ASP A 218 21.74 -9.70 4.62
CA ASP A 218 22.95 -10.47 4.96
C ASP A 218 23.28 -10.41 6.46
N THR A 219 22.99 -9.27 7.10
CA THR A 219 23.22 -9.06 8.53
C THR A 219 22.20 -9.79 9.41
N ILE A 220 20.92 -9.76 9.05
CA ILE A 220 19.83 -10.23 9.92
C ILE A 220 19.38 -11.67 9.63
N HIS A 221 19.51 -12.18 8.39
CA HIS A 221 18.82 -13.39 7.94
C HIS A 221 19.11 -14.61 8.82
N ALA A 222 20.35 -14.80 9.26
CA ALA A 222 20.74 -15.94 10.09
C ALA A 222 20.07 -15.90 11.47
N SER A 223 20.00 -14.72 12.09
CA SER A 223 19.34 -14.52 13.39
C SER A 223 17.84 -14.73 13.27
N VAL A 224 17.20 -14.12 12.26
CA VAL A 224 15.76 -14.27 12.03
C VAL A 224 15.41 -15.72 11.70
N SER A 225 16.23 -16.41 10.90
CA SER A 225 16.00 -17.82 10.57
C SER A 225 16.11 -18.71 11.80
N ASN A 226 17.09 -18.46 12.68
CA ASN A 226 17.27 -19.22 13.91
C ASN A 226 16.12 -19.00 14.91
N THR A 227 15.60 -17.78 15.01
CA THR A 227 14.50 -17.46 15.94
C THR A 227 13.14 -17.93 15.43
N THR A 228 12.92 -17.93 14.11
CA THR A 228 11.63 -18.29 13.50
C THR A 228 11.54 -19.74 13.02
N GLY A 229 12.69 -20.40 12.80
CA GLY A 229 12.76 -21.72 12.17
C GLY A 229 12.49 -21.69 10.66
N VAL A 230 12.47 -20.52 10.03
CA VAL A 230 12.10 -20.33 8.62
C VAL A 230 13.30 -19.78 7.84
N ASN A 231 13.52 -20.29 6.63
CA ASN A 231 14.46 -19.71 5.67
C ASN A 231 13.74 -18.72 4.76
N PHE A 232 14.42 -17.66 4.36
CA PHE A 232 13.82 -16.57 3.59
C PHE A 232 14.38 -16.52 2.18
N ASP A 233 13.49 -16.48 1.20
CA ASP A 233 13.79 -16.14 -0.19
C ASP A 233 13.34 -14.70 -0.42
N VAL A 234 14.28 -13.79 -0.63
CA VAL A 234 14.01 -12.36 -0.73
C VAL A 234 14.41 -11.86 -2.11
N ASP A 235 13.41 -11.35 -2.83
CA ASP A 235 13.56 -10.75 -4.14
C ASP A 235 13.22 -9.24 -4.11
N TYR A 236 13.75 -8.51 -5.10
CA TYR A 236 13.59 -7.07 -5.22
C TYR A 236 13.21 -6.68 -6.65
N SER A 237 12.26 -5.77 -6.78
CA SER A 237 12.00 -5.07 -8.04
C SER A 237 12.00 -3.55 -7.86
N PHE A 238 11.98 -2.84 -8.98
CA PHE A 238 12.01 -1.39 -9.05
C PHE A 238 10.77 -0.89 -9.77
N GLN A 239 10.36 0.35 -9.48
CA GLN A 239 9.37 1.01 -10.33
C GLN A 239 9.91 1.08 -11.77
N LYS A 240 9.13 0.55 -12.72
CA LYS A 240 9.56 0.49 -14.13
C LYS A 240 9.47 1.89 -14.78
N PRO A 241 10.50 2.37 -15.50
CA PRO A 241 10.45 3.68 -16.19
C PRO A 241 9.28 3.85 -17.15
N GLU A 242 8.80 2.75 -17.75
CA GLU A 242 7.60 2.72 -18.60
C GLU A 242 6.28 3.06 -17.88
N THR A 243 6.31 3.21 -16.56
CA THR A 243 5.19 3.71 -15.75
C THR A 243 5.27 5.21 -15.48
N ASP A 244 6.32 5.88 -15.93
CA ASP A 244 6.45 7.32 -15.80
C ASP A 244 5.45 8.03 -16.71
N THR A 245 5.07 9.24 -16.29
CA THR A 245 4.15 10.09 -17.04
C THR A 245 4.85 11.31 -17.56
N VAL A 246 4.45 11.76 -18.75
CA VAL A 246 4.98 12.99 -19.32
C VAL A 246 4.45 14.20 -18.54
N ALA A 247 5.32 15.16 -18.29
CA ALA A 247 4.91 16.44 -17.74
C ALA A 247 4.33 17.35 -18.84
N VAL A 248 3.29 18.10 -18.48
CA VAL A 248 2.69 19.11 -19.36
C VAL A 248 2.68 20.48 -18.69
N THR A 249 2.63 21.53 -19.51
CA THR A 249 2.41 22.90 -19.04
C THR A 249 1.00 23.06 -18.46
N MET A 250 0.72 24.20 -17.84
CA MET A 250 -0.64 24.53 -17.37
C MET A 250 -1.69 24.52 -18.49
N ASP A 251 -1.26 24.74 -19.75
CA ASP A 251 -2.10 24.68 -20.95
C ASP A 251 -2.17 23.27 -21.60
N ASN A 252 -1.77 22.20 -20.89
CA ASN A 252 -1.80 20.82 -21.38
C ASN A 252 -0.91 20.53 -22.59
N LYS A 253 0.14 21.33 -22.81
CA LYS A 253 1.15 21.05 -23.85
C LYS A 253 2.34 20.32 -23.26
N LEU A 254 2.99 19.43 -24.01
CA LEU A 254 4.23 18.77 -23.59
C LEU A 254 5.24 19.78 -23.03
N TYR A 255 5.67 19.56 -21.79
CA TYR A 255 6.69 20.38 -21.15
C TYR A 255 8.07 19.96 -21.66
N ARG A 256 8.86 20.96 -22.06
CA ARG A 256 10.25 20.79 -22.50
C ARG A 256 11.15 21.50 -21.50
N LYS A 257 12.21 20.80 -21.07
CA LYS A 257 13.27 21.39 -20.26
C LYS A 257 14.03 22.45 -21.06
N SER A 258 14.92 23.18 -20.39
CA SER A 258 15.79 24.18 -21.02
C SER A 258 16.67 23.63 -22.15
N ASP A 259 16.98 22.33 -22.12
CA ASP A 259 17.73 21.60 -23.15
C ASP A 259 16.86 21.15 -24.35
N GLY A 260 15.54 21.39 -24.30
CA GLY A 260 14.58 21.01 -25.33
C GLY A 260 13.97 19.61 -25.20
N SER A 261 14.50 18.75 -24.31
CA SER A 261 13.98 17.40 -24.09
C SER A 261 12.74 17.37 -23.21
N LEU A 262 11.95 16.31 -23.35
CA LEU A 262 10.77 16.06 -22.53
C LEU A 262 11.15 15.79 -21.07
N LEU A 263 10.20 16.07 -20.17
CA LEU A 263 10.30 15.72 -18.76
C LEU A 263 9.32 14.60 -18.44
N PHE A 264 9.85 13.47 -17.98
CA PHE A 264 9.08 12.37 -17.42
C PHE A 264 9.13 12.43 -15.89
N ARG A 265 8.03 12.05 -15.24
CA ARG A 265 7.91 12.01 -13.78
C ARG A 265 7.40 10.63 -13.35
N PRO A 266 7.85 10.12 -12.20
CA PRO A 266 7.33 8.89 -11.64
C PRO A 266 5.80 8.90 -11.53
N GLY A 267 5.15 7.86 -12.05
CA GLY A 267 3.69 7.68 -12.03
C GLY A 267 3.08 7.42 -10.64
N GLY A 268 3.84 7.60 -9.56
CA GLY A 268 3.37 7.37 -8.19
C GLY A 268 3.12 5.89 -7.86
N HIS A 269 2.36 5.64 -6.78
CA HIS A 269 2.10 4.28 -6.28
C HIS A 269 1.27 3.41 -7.22
N GLY A 270 0.65 4.00 -8.25
CA GLY A 270 -0.09 3.26 -9.28
C GLY A 270 0.78 2.41 -10.19
N ALA A 271 2.07 2.76 -10.30
CA ALA A 271 3.04 1.99 -11.06
C ALA A 271 3.27 0.57 -10.53
N LEU A 272 2.93 0.29 -9.27
CA LEU A 272 3.23 -0.98 -8.62
C LEU A 272 2.42 -2.16 -9.16
N ILE A 273 1.35 -1.92 -9.93
CA ILE A 273 0.58 -3.01 -10.53
C ILE A 273 1.42 -3.81 -11.53
N GLU A 274 2.36 -3.16 -12.21
CA GLU A 274 3.33 -3.81 -13.09
C GLU A 274 4.23 -4.77 -12.31
N ASN A 275 4.76 -4.33 -11.17
CA ASN A 275 5.58 -5.16 -10.29
C ASN A 275 4.78 -6.35 -9.75
N LEU A 276 3.52 -6.13 -9.35
CA LEU A 276 2.63 -7.20 -8.93
C LEU A 276 2.28 -8.16 -10.09
N ASN A 277 2.20 -7.64 -11.32
CA ASN A 277 1.95 -8.43 -12.52
C ASN A 277 3.16 -9.30 -12.92
N ASP A 278 4.37 -9.00 -12.45
CA ASP A 278 5.56 -9.80 -12.72
C ASP A 278 5.74 -10.97 -11.74
N VAL A 279 5.25 -10.85 -10.49
CA VAL A 279 5.44 -11.91 -9.47
C VAL A 279 4.45 -13.05 -9.62
N ASP A 280 4.89 -14.30 -9.46
CA ASP A 280 4.03 -15.49 -9.62
C ASP A 280 3.83 -16.22 -8.29
N ALA A 281 2.58 -16.30 -7.83
CA ALA A 281 2.16 -16.98 -6.60
C ALA A 281 0.64 -17.23 -6.62
N ASP A 282 0.18 -18.20 -5.84
CA ASP A 282 -1.26 -18.50 -5.70
C ASP A 282 -1.94 -17.49 -4.76
N VAL A 283 -1.25 -17.14 -3.67
CA VAL A 283 -1.72 -16.17 -2.66
C VAL A 283 -0.64 -15.15 -2.39
N ILE A 284 -0.98 -13.87 -2.57
CA ILE A 284 -0.07 -12.74 -2.38
C ILE A 284 -0.56 -11.89 -1.21
N PHE A 285 0.25 -11.78 -0.16
CA PHE A 285 0.03 -10.88 0.97
C PHE A 285 0.67 -9.52 0.68
N ILE A 286 -0.13 -8.46 0.61
CA ILE A 286 0.34 -7.10 0.34
C ILE A 286 0.21 -6.27 1.62
N LYS A 287 1.28 -5.59 2.00
CA LYS A 287 1.36 -4.69 3.17
C LYS A 287 2.47 -3.65 2.96
N ASN A 288 2.24 -2.41 3.36
CA ASN A 288 3.28 -1.37 3.29
C ASN A 288 4.41 -1.61 4.30
N ILE A 289 5.64 -1.23 3.93
CA ILE A 289 6.85 -1.40 4.75
C ILE A 289 6.78 -0.70 6.12
N ASP A 290 5.98 0.37 6.24
CA ASP A 290 5.95 1.22 7.43
C ASP A 290 4.87 0.83 8.45
N ASN A 291 4.02 -0.15 8.11
CA ASN A 291 3.03 -0.70 9.02
C ASN A 291 3.59 -2.02 9.58
N VAL A 292 4.15 -1.99 10.78
CA VAL A 292 4.75 -3.17 11.45
C VAL A 292 4.38 -3.19 12.93
N LEU A 293 4.43 -4.39 13.53
CA LEU A 293 4.18 -4.60 14.95
C LEU A 293 5.46 -5.05 15.65
N VAL A 294 5.53 -4.82 16.96
CA VAL A 294 6.53 -5.51 17.80
C VAL A 294 6.28 -7.02 17.78
N GLN A 295 7.36 -7.81 17.89
CA GLN A 295 7.34 -9.26 17.74
C GLN A 295 6.30 -9.97 18.63
N ASP A 296 6.10 -9.50 19.86
CA ASP A 296 5.10 -10.04 20.80
C ASP A 296 3.65 -9.92 20.30
N GLN A 297 3.37 -9.06 19.33
CA GLN A 297 2.04 -8.85 18.76
C GLN A 297 1.88 -9.46 17.36
N ILE A 298 2.93 -10.04 16.78
CA ILE A 298 2.90 -10.60 15.42
C ILE A 298 1.84 -11.70 15.28
N GLN A 299 1.59 -12.50 16.32
CA GLN A 299 0.57 -13.57 16.25
C GLN A 299 -0.85 -13.03 16.09
N ASN A 300 -1.15 -11.84 16.61
CA ASN A 300 -2.46 -11.20 16.41
C ASN A 300 -2.66 -10.80 14.95
N LEU A 301 -1.63 -10.19 14.34
CA LEU A 301 -1.63 -9.89 12.91
C LEU A 301 -1.68 -11.16 12.06
N ALA A 302 -0.88 -12.17 12.41
CA ALA A 302 -0.82 -13.42 11.68
C ALA A 302 -2.19 -14.13 11.68
N ARG A 303 -2.91 -14.13 12.81
CA ARG A 303 -4.28 -14.65 12.87
C ARG A 303 -5.18 -13.96 11.84
N SER A 304 -5.22 -12.62 11.83
CA SER A 304 -6.03 -11.88 10.86
C SER A 304 -5.63 -12.19 9.42
N LYS A 305 -4.33 -12.16 9.10
CA LYS A 305 -3.81 -12.48 7.75
C LYS A 305 -4.23 -13.87 7.26
N ARG A 306 -4.15 -14.87 8.15
CA ARG A 306 -4.55 -16.25 7.83
C ARG A 306 -6.06 -16.40 7.65
N ILE A 307 -6.88 -15.68 8.43
CA ILE A 307 -8.34 -15.61 8.23
C ILE A 307 -8.66 -15.03 6.85
N LEU A 308 -8.04 -13.90 6.48
CA LEU A 308 -8.25 -13.27 5.17
C LEU A 308 -7.85 -14.21 4.02
N ALA A 309 -6.73 -14.94 4.17
CA ALA A 309 -6.32 -15.93 3.20
C ALA A 309 -7.26 -17.14 3.12
N GLY A 310 -7.79 -17.61 4.25
CA GLY A 310 -8.79 -18.67 4.28
C GLY A 310 -10.09 -18.28 3.58
N LEU A 311 -10.58 -17.06 3.85
CA LEU A 311 -11.74 -16.49 3.16
C LEU A 311 -11.48 -16.35 1.65
N LEU A 312 -10.31 -15.84 1.25
CA LEU A 312 -9.89 -15.75 -0.15
C LEU A 312 -10.00 -17.13 -0.81
N LEU A 313 -9.36 -18.15 -0.24
CA LEU A 313 -9.32 -19.48 -0.85
C LEU A 313 -10.70 -20.15 -0.91
N GLU A 314 -11.54 -19.98 0.12
CA GLU A 314 -12.89 -20.55 0.11
C GLU A 314 -13.74 -19.92 -1.00
N LYS A 315 -13.79 -18.59 -1.04
CA LYS A 315 -14.60 -17.85 -2.02
C LYS A 315 -14.06 -18.08 -3.44
N GLN A 316 -12.74 -18.16 -3.60
CA GLN A 316 -12.11 -18.47 -4.89
C GLN A 316 -12.48 -19.89 -5.37
N ALA A 317 -12.53 -20.89 -4.47
CA ALA A 317 -12.97 -22.23 -4.84
C ALA A 317 -14.44 -22.27 -5.31
N GLN A 318 -15.32 -21.48 -4.69
CA GLN A 318 -16.72 -21.34 -5.13
C GLN A 318 -16.81 -20.64 -6.50
N VAL A 319 -16.09 -19.53 -6.69
CA VAL A 319 -15.98 -18.82 -7.97
C VAL A 319 -15.50 -19.77 -9.07
N PHE A 320 -14.47 -20.57 -8.79
CA PHE A 320 -13.91 -21.51 -9.76
C PHE A 320 -14.90 -22.61 -10.16
N LYS A 321 -15.65 -23.15 -9.20
CA LYS A 321 -16.72 -24.12 -9.49
C LYS A 321 -17.74 -23.52 -10.46
N TYR A 322 -18.24 -22.32 -10.18
CA TYR A 322 -19.26 -21.69 -11.02
C TYR A 322 -18.71 -21.27 -12.39
N ALA A 323 -17.49 -20.74 -12.44
CA ALA A 323 -16.83 -20.40 -13.70
C ALA A 323 -16.65 -21.64 -14.60
N GLU A 324 -16.30 -22.79 -14.02
CA GLU A 324 -16.19 -24.05 -14.77
C GLU A 324 -17.56 -24.52 -15.31
N LEU A 325 -18.62 -24.47 -14.49
CA LEU A 325 -19.98 -24.83 -14.90
C LEU A 325 -20.52 -23.93 -16.03
N LEU A 326 -20.27 -22.62 -15.94
CA LEU A 326 -20.61 -21.64 -16.98
C LEU A 326 -19.84 -21.92 -18.27
N ASN A 327 -18.52 -22.11 -18.19
CA ASN A 327 -17.68 -22.36 -19.35
C ASN A 327 -18.03 -23.67 -20.08
N LYS A 328 -18.40 -24.73 -19.36
CA LYS A 328 -18.84 -26.00 -19.95
C LYS A 328 -20.29 -25.97 -20.43
N ASN A 329 -21.03 -24.89 -20.17
CA ASN A 329 -22.45 -24.77 -20.43
C ASN A 329 -23.28 -25.90 -19.77
N THR A 330 -22.86 -26.33 -18.59
CA THR A 330 -23.51 -27.43 -17.82
C THR A 330 -24.27 -26.93 -16.60
N ILE A 331 -24.26 -25.62 -16.34
CA ILE A 331 -25.00 -25.02 -15.24
C ILE A 331 -26.52 -25.17 -15.45
N SER A 332 -27.22 -25.66 -14.44
CA SER A 332 -28.68 -25.72 -14.42
C SER A 332 -29.31 -24.36 -14.06
N GLU A 333 -30.61 -24.19 -14.30
CA GLU A 333 -31.33 -22.97 -13.91
C GLU A 333 -31.28 -22.74 -12.40
N ASN A 334 -31.46 -23.79 -11.59
CA ASN A 334 -31.35 -23.69 -10.13
C ASN A 334 -29.93 -23.27 -9.69
N GLU A 335 -28.87 -23.84 -10.29
CA GLU A 335 -27.50 -23.44 -9.96
C GLU A 335 -27.19 -21.99 -10.40
N LEU A 336 -27.85 -21.49 -11.45
CA LEU A 336 -27.76 -20.10 -11.87
C LEU A 336 -28.40 -19.16 -10.84
N GLU A 337 -29.56 -19.54 -10.29
CA GLU A 337 -30.21 -18.81 -9.19
C GLU A 337 -29.35 -18.84 -7.92
N GLU A 338 -28.80 -20.00 -7.57
CA GLU A 338 -27.84 -20.14 -6.46
C GLU A 338 -26.61 -19.26 -6.64
N LEU A 339 -26.06 -19.18 -7.86
CA LEU A 339 -24.94 -18.30 -8.18
C LEU A 339 -25.29 -16.82 -7.99
N VAL A 340 -26.47 -16.39 -8.42
CA VAL A 340 -26.93 -15.00 -8.22
C VAL A 340 -27.06 -14.68 -6.73
N THR A 341 -27.61 -15.60 -5.94
CA THR A 341 -27.70 -15.46 -4.48
C THR A 341 -26.31 -15.39 -3.85
N PHE A 342 -25.41 -16.31 -4.22
CA PHE A 342 -24.01 -16.29 -3.77
C PHE A 342 -23.32 -14.95 -4.08
N LEU A 343 -23.46 -14.43 -5.29
CA LEU A 343 -22.85 -13.16 -5.68
C LEU A 343 -23.34 -12.00 -4.81
N LYS A 344 -24.64 -11.94 -4.53
CA LYS A 344 -25.27 -10.86 -3.76
C LYS A 344 -24.99 -10.95 -2.26
N GLU A 345 -25.18 -12.14 -1.68
CA GLU A 345 -25.19 -12.33 -0.23
C GLU A 345 -23.81 -12.67 0.32
N ASP A 346 -23.01 -13.41 -0.45
CA ASP A 346 -21.78 -14.05 0.02
C ASP A 346 -20.50 -13.56 -0.65
N PHE A 347 -20.61 -12.78 -1.73
CA PHE A 347 -19.49 -12.29 -2.54
C PHE A 347 -19.52 -10.78 -2.77
N SER A 348 -20.40 -10.05 -2.06
CA SER A 348 -20.50 -8.58 -2.08
C SER A 348 -20.55 -7.96 -3.48
N THR A 349 -21.31 -8.58 -4.39
CA THR A 349 -21.49 -8.13 -5.77
C THR A 349 -22.90 -7.59 -5.98
N ARG A 350 -23.02 -6.41 -6.59
CA ARG A 350 -24.31 -5.86 -7.04
C ARG A 350 -24.59 -6.34 -8.46
N ILE A 351 -25.77 -6.94 -8.65
CA ILE A 351 -26.25 -7.39 -9.95
C ILE A 351 -27.10 -6.27 -10.57
N ASP A 352 -26.89 -6.03 -11.87
CA ASP A 352 -27.57 -4.97 -12.62
C ASP A 352 -29.08 -5.19 -12.61
N SER A 353 -29.85 -4.10 -12.60
CA SER A 353 -31.33 -4.15 -12.61
C SER A 353 -31.87 -4.92 -13.81
N ASP A 354 -31.18 -4.79 -14.94
CA ASP A 354 -31.62 -5.31 -16.24
C ASP A 354 -31.33 -6.82 -16.37
N TYR A 355 -30.62 -7.41 -15.40
CA TYR A 355 -30.28 -8.83 -15.38
C TYR A 355 -31.51 -9.74 -15.50
N THR A 356 -32.66 -9.33 -14.96
CA THR A 356 -33.91 -10.13 -15.05
C THR A 356 -34.36 -10.32 -16.49
N ASP A 357 -34.10 -9.33 -17.34
CA ASP A 357 -34.59 -9.24 -18.71
C ASP A 357 -33.63 -9.89 -19.72
N PHE A 358 -32.42 -10.25 -19.27
CA PHE A 358 -31.43 -10.96 -20.08
C PHE A 358 -31.95 -12.35 -20.50
N SER A 359 -31.65 -12.74 -21.74
CA SER A 359 -31.75 -14.12 -22.19
C SER A 359 -30.80 -15.02 -21.40
N THR A 360 -31.02 -16.34 -21.46
CA THR A 360 -30.19 -17.31 -20.73
C THR A 360 -28.70 -17.20 -21.08
N GLU A 361 -28.37 -16.96 -22.35
CA GLU A 361 -26.97 -16.83 -22.79
C GLU A 361 -26.36 -15.49 -22.35
N GLU A 362 -27.14 -14.40 -22.34
CA GLU A 362 -26.72 -13.10 -21.78
C GLU A 362 -26.48 -13.20 -20.28
N LYS A 363 -27.35 -13.90 -19.53
CA LYS A 363 -27.17 -14.16 -18.09
C LYS A 363 -25.87 -14.91 -17.82
N LYS A 364 -25.61 -15.99 -18.56
CA LYS A 364 -24.37 -16.77 -18.41
C LYS A 364 -23.14 -15.93 -18.71
N SER A 365 -23.17 -15.16 -19.81
CA SER A 365 -22.05 -14.30 -20.22
C SER A 365 -21.78 -13.19 -19.19
N TYR A 366 -22.83 -12.55 -18.70
CA TYR A 366 -22.75 -11.52 -17.66
C TYR A 366 -22.16 -12.07 -16.35
N LEU A 367 -22.66 -13.21 -15.88
CA LEU A 367 -22.15 -13.83 -14.66
C LEU A 367 -20.72 -14.34 -14.81
N ALA A 368 -20.35 -14.85 -15.98
CA ALA A 368 -18.97 -15.22 -16.27
C ALA A 368 -18.03 -14.00 -16.21
N GLU A 369 -18.44 -12.85 -16.76
CA GLU A 369 -17.67 -11.59 -16.68
C GLU A 369 -17.45 -11.13 -15.24
N LEU A 370 -18.44 -11.31 -14.36
CA LEU A 370 -18.31 -10.98 -12.94
C LEU A 370 -17.35 -11.92 -12.20
N LEU A 371 -17.32 -13.20 -12.56
CA LEU A 371 -16.51 -14.22 -11.89
C LEU A 371 -15.05 -14.24 -12.38
N ASP A 372 -14.81 -14.06 -13.68
CA ASP A 372 -13.48 -14.24 -14.32
C ASP A 372 -12.58 -13.01 -14.14
N ARG A 373 -12.27 -12.71 -12.87
CA ARG A 373 -11.47 -11.57 -12.44
C ARG A 373 -10.49 -11.99 -11.32
N PRO A 374 -9.35 -11.31 -11.18
CA PRO A 374 -8.53 -11.42 -9.99
C PRO A 374 -9.33 -11.05 -8.74
N MET A 375 -8.95 -11.64 -7.60
CA MET A 375 -9.67 -11.47 -6.35
C MET A 375 -8.77 -10.90 -5.26
N ARG A 376 -9.35 -10.05 -4.40
CA ARG A 376 -8.69 -9.52 -3.22
C ARG A 376 -9.63 -9.53 -2.02
N VAL A 377 -9.09 -9.93 -0.88
CA VAL A 377 -9.71 -9.78 0.43
C VAL A 377 -8.91 -8.73 1.19
N CYS A 378 -9.55 -7.64 1.58
CA CYS A 378 -8.88 -6.54 2.26
C CYS A 378 -9.38 -6.41 3.70
N GLY A 379 -8.46 -6.44 4.66
CA GLY A 379 -8.74 -6.11 6.05
C GLY A 379 -9.01 -4.62 6.18
N MET A 380 -10.08 -4.26 6.90
CA MET A 380 -10.52 -2.90 7.18
C MET A 380 -10.54 -2.68 8.69
N VAL A 381 -9.93 -1.60 9.15
CA VAL A 381 -9.96 -1.23 10.57
C VAL A 381 -11.03 -0.16 10.80
N LYS A 382 -11.57 -0.06 12.02
CA LYS A 382 -12.49 1.02 12.37
C LYS A 382 -11.81 2.37 12.21
N ASN A 383 -12.53 3.34 11.67
CA ASN A 383 -12.01 4.68 11.51
C ASN A 383 -12.16 5.48 12.81
N GLU A 384 -11.05 5.80 13.47
CA GLU A 384 -11.02 6.63 14.69
C GLU A 384 -10.73 8.12 14.39
N GLY A 385 -10.99 8.56 13.16
CA GLY A 385 -10.73 9.92 12.68
C GLY A 385 -9.42 10.08 11.92
N GLU A 386 -8.83 8.96 11.47
CA GLU A 386 -7.59 8.96 10.69
C GLU A 386 -7.86 9.55 9.29
N PRO A 387 -7.07 10.53 8.84
CA PRO A 387 -7.20 11.07 7.50
C PRO A 387 -6.69 10.05 6.48
N GLY A 388 -7.50 9.73 5.48
CA GLY A 388 -7.08 8.91 4.34
C GLY A 388 -8.24 8.23 3.63
N GLY A 389 -7.96 7.10 2.98
CA GLY A 389 -8.93 6.35 2.19
C GLY A 389 -9.69 5.29 2.97
N GLY A 390 -10.84 4.89 2.44
CA GLY A 390 -11.71 3.89 3.04
C GLY A 390 -12.48 3.06 2.00
N PRO A 391 -13.29 2.10 2.46
CA PRO A 391 -14.09 1.24 1.60
C PRO A 391 -15.43 1.90 1.21
N PHE A 392 -15.75 1.91 -0.07
CA PHE A 392 -16.99 2.50 -0.61
C PHE A 392 -17.59 1.65 -1.71
N TRP A 393 -18.91 1.79 -1.87
CA TRP A 393 -19.59 1.43 -3.11
C TRP A 393 -19.43 2.57 -4.11
N VAL A 394 -18.88 2.27 -5.27
CA VAL A 394 -18.55 3.24 -6.32
C VAL A 394 -19.23 2.84 -7.60
N GLU A 395 -19.86 3.82 -8.26
CA GLU A 395 -20.43 3.66 -9.59
C GLU A 395 -19.40 4.08 -10.63
N ASP A 396 -19.15 3.21 -11.61
CA ASP A 396 -18.31 3.54 -12.76
C ASP A 396 -19.10 4.25 -13.88
N GLU A 397 -18.40 4.58 -14.96
CA GLU A 397 -18.95 5.31 -16.11
C GLU A 397 -20.04 4.53 -16.86
N SER A 398 -20.05 3.19 -16.72
CA SER A 398 -21.07 2.31 -17.29
C SER A 398 -22.29 2.15 -16.38
N GLY A 399 -22.27 2.75 -15.18
CA GLY A 399 -23.31 2.61 -14.17
C GLY A 399 -23.16 1.37 -13.29
N LYS A 400 -22.10 0.56 -13.47
CA LYS A 400 -21.84 -0.62 -12.63
C LYS A 400 -21.36 -0.17 -11.26
N VAL A 401 -21.89 -0.80 -10.21
CA VAL A 401 -21.55 -0.48 -8.82
C VAL A 401 -20.71 -1.60 -8.21
N ALA A 402 -19.52 -1.26 -7.73
CA ALA A 402 -18.60 -2.21 -7.11
C ALA A 402 -17.95 -1.65 -5.84
N LEU A 403 -17.49 -2.55 -4.97
CA LEU A 403 -16.69 -2.19 -3.80
C LEU A 403 -15.29 -1.76 -4.23
N GLN A 404 -14.87 -0.58 -3.79
CA GLN A 404 -13.54 -0.03 -4.05
C GLN A 404 -12.97 0.63 -2.81
N ILE A 405 -11.64 0.69 -2.75
CA ILE A 405 -10.92 1.52 -1.80
C ILE A 405 -10.76 2.89 -2.46
N ILE A 406 -11.27 3.94 -1.83
CA ILE A 406 -11.20 5.31 -2.36
C ILE A 406 -10.41 6.19 -1.41
N GLU A 407 -9.46 6.95 -1.95
CA GLU A 407 -8.73 7.97 -1.22
C GLU A 407 -9.45 9.32 -1.25
N SER A 408 -9.22 10.16 -0.23
CA SER A 408 -9.85 11.48 -0.11
C SER A 408 -9.61 12.38 -1.32
N ALA A 409 -8.46 12.22 -2.00
CA ALA A 409 -8.09 13.01 -3.17
C ALA A 409 -8.95 12.72 -4.41
N GLN A 410 -9.62 11.55 -4.46
CA GLN A 410 -10.47 11.14 -5.58
C GLN A 410 -11.91 11.67 -5.46
N VAL A 411 -12.29 12.18 -4.28
CA VAL A 411 -13.66 12.58 -3.96
C VAL A 411 -13.85 14.08 -4.13
N ASN A 412 -14.89 14.47 -4.87
CA ASN A 412 -15.29 15.87 -4.95
C ASN A 412 -15.97 16.33 -3.65
N THR A 413 -15.19 16.77 -2.68
CA THR A 413 -15.71 17.24 -1.37
C THR A 413 -16.48 18.56 -1.45
N LYS A 414 -16.48 19.26 -2.59
CA LYS A 414 -17.32 20.44 -2.83
C LYS A 414 -18.76 20.06 -3.15
N ASP A 415 -19.00 18.84 -3.63
CA ASP A 415 -20.34 18.27 -3.74
C ASP A 415 -20.79 17.83 -2.34
N ALA A 416 -21.90 18.41 -1.86
CA ALA A 416 -22.40 18.15 -0.51
C ALA A 416 -22.78 16.68 -0.30
N LYS A 417 -23.35 16.01 -1.31
CA LYS A 417 -23.76 14.61 -1.23
C LYS A 417 -22.55 13.69 -1.20
N GLN A 418 -21.57 13.92 -2.07
CA GLN A 418 -20.33 13.14 -2.08
C GLN A 418 -19.54 13.34 -0.80
N GLY A 419 -19.45 14.59 -0.31
CA GLY A 419 -18.82 14.93 0.97
C GLY A 419 -19.52 14.27 2.17
N GLU A 420 -20.85 14.17 2.16
CA GLU A 420 -21.61 13.47 3.20
C GLU A 420 -21.36 11.96 3.20
N ILE A 421 -21.40 11.31 2.02
CA ILE A 421 -21.10 9.88 1.88
C ILE A 421 -19.70 9.58 2.41
N PHE A 422 -18.70 10.40 2.03
CA PHE A 422 -17.32 10.22 2.47
C PHE A 422 -17.15 10.35 3.99
N LYS A 423 -17.79 11.36 4.60
CA LYS A 423 -17.74 11.59 6.05
C LYS A 423 -18.41 10.48 6.87
N ASN A 424 -19.38 9.79 6.29
CA ASN A 424 -20.09 8.68 6.94
C ASN A 424 -19.33 7.34 6.83
N SER A 425 -18.09 7.33 6.34
CA SER A 425 -17.25 6.13 6.38
C SER A 425 -17.00 5.67 7.81
N THR A 426 -17.26 4.39 8.06
CA THR A 426 -17.07 3.76 9.37
C THR A 426 -15.71 3.08 9.52
N HIS A 427 -15.02 2.84 8.39
CA HIS A 427 -13.79 2.08 8.33
C HIS A 427 -12.72 2.79 7.51
N PHE A 428 -11.47 2.42 7.78
CA PHE A 428 -10.27 2.92 7.14
C PHE A 428 -9.53 1.76 6.47
N ASN A 429 -8.87 2.02 5.34
CA ASN A 429 -8.05 1.03 4.64
C ASN A 429 -6.59 1.02 5.16
N PRO A 430 -6.17 0.00 5.93
CA PRO A 430 -4.80 -0.13 6.42
C PRO A 430 -3.79 -0.60 5.36
N VAL A 431 -4.24 -0.88 4.13
CA VAL A 431 -3.46 -1.59 3.10
C VAL A 431 -3.06 -2.99 3.61
N ASP A 432 -4.04 -3.70 4.17
CA ASP A 432 -3.95 -5.12 4.49
C ASP A 432 -4.72 -5.90 3.43
N ILE A 433 -4.00 -6.47 2.45
CA ILE A 433 -4.62 -7.13 1.30
C ILE A 433 -4.06 -8.54 1.16
N VAL A 434 -4.95 -9.50 0.90
CA VAL A 434 -4.61 -10.85 0.46
C VAL A 434 -5.22 -11.06 -0.92
N ALA A 435 -4.40 -11.33 -1.93
CA ALA A 435 -4.78 -11.38 -3.32
C ALA A 435 -4.61 -12.78 -3.93
N GLY A 436 -5.55 -13.16 -4.79
CA GLY A 436 -5.50 -14.33 -5.66
C GLY A 436 -5.51 -13.88 -7.12
N VAL A 437 -4.50 -14.27 -7.89
CA VAL A 437 -4.24 -13.74 -9.25
C VAL A 437 -4.41 -14.78 -10.35
N ARG A 438 -4.92 -15.97 -10.01
CA ARG A 438 -5.18 -17.06 -10.96
C ARG A 438 -6.66 -17.25 -11.22
N ASN A 439 -7.00 -17.67 -12.44
CA ASN A 439 -8.33 -18.10 -12.82
C ASN A 439 -8.58 -19.58 -12.44
N TYR A 440 -9.78 -20.09 -12.75
CA TYR A 440 -10.19 -21.46 -12.42
C TYR A 440 -9.38 -22.55 -13.15
N LYS A 441 -8.63 -22.20 -14.19
CA LYS A 441 -7.73 -23.10 -14.92
C LYS A 441 -6.30 -23.09 -14.35
N GLY A 442 -6.02 -22.25 -13.36
CA GLY A 442 -4.68 -22.03 -12.82
C GLY A 442 -3.83 -21.04 -13.61
N GLU A 443 -4.41 -20.39 -14.64
CA GLU A 443 -3.71 -19.40 -15.45
C GLU A 443 -3.69 -18.07 -14.69
N LYS A 444 -2.53 -17.41 -14.67
CA LYS A 444 -2.40 -16.09 -14.08
C LYS A 444 -3.08 -15.05 -14.98
N TYR A 445 -3.90 -14.18 -14.39
CA TYR A 445 -4.44 -13.03 -15.10
C TYR A 445 -3.33 -12.03 -15.44
N ASN A 446 -3.43 -11.39 -16.60
CA ASN A 446 -2.71 -10.15 -16.82
C ASN A 446 -3.40 -9.04 -16.02
N LEU A 447 -2.80 -8.62 -14.91
CA LEU A 447 -3.43 -7.70 -13.95
C LEU A 447 -3.68 -6.31 -14.56
N LEU A 448 -2.93 -5.95 -15.60
CA LEU A 448 -3.06 -4.67 -16.31
C LEU A 448 -4.42 -4.51 -16.99
N ASP A 449 -5.07 -5.62 -17.36
CA ASP A 449 -6.39 -5.61 -18.01
C ASP A 449 -7.52 -5.16 -17.05
N TYR A 450 -7.23 -5.15 -15.75
CA TYR A 450 -8.18 -4.82 -14.68
C TYR A 450 -7.95 -3.44 -14.05
N VAL A 451 -6.99 -2.67 -14.59
CA VAL A 451 -6.71 -1.28 -14.18
C VAL A 451 -7.80 -0.37 -14.70
N ASN A 452 -8.28 0.55 -13.86
CA ASN A 452 -9.13 1.65 -14.31
C ASN A 452 -8.30 2.93 -14.51
N PRO A 453 -7.97 3.33 -15.76
CA PRO A 453 -7.16 4.51 -16.04
C PRO A 453 -7.84 5.83 -15.61
N ASP A 454 -9.16 5.85 -15.53
CA ASP A 454 -9.94 7.06 -15.18
C ASP A 454 -9.83 7.42 -13.69
N LEU A 455 -9.17 6.57 -12.91
CA LEU A 455 -8.84 6.80 -11.50
C LEU A 455 -7.40 7.32 -11.28
N ALA A 456 -6.74 7.78 -12.35
CA ALA A 456 -5.50 8.55 -12.26
C ALA A 456 -5.73 9.88 -11.51
N PHE A 457 -4.68 10.66 -11.25
CA PHE A 457 -4.85 12.03 -10.77
C PHE A 457 -3.81 12.99 -11.34
N ILE A 458 -4.20 14.25 -11.47
CA ILE A 458 -3.33 15.31 -11.95
C ILE A 458 -2.67 15.98 -10.74
N ALA A 459 -1.36 15.83 -10.64
CA ALA A 459 -0.53 16.49 -9.64
C ALA A 459 0.08 17.77 -10.20
N TYR A 460 0.03 18.85 -9.42
CA TYR A 460 0.66 20.12 -9.72
C TYR A 460 2.03 20.15 -9.04
N LYS A 461 3.09 20.29 -9.83
CA LYS A 461 4.49 20.25 -9.37
C LYS A 461 5.24 21.44 -9.95
N THR A 462 6.49 21.61 -9.52
CA THR A 462 7.39 22.62 -10.09
C THR A 462 8.65 21.95 -10.63
N ASP A 463 9.22 22.55 -11.69
CA ASP A 463 10.49 22.14 -12.28
C ASP A 463 11.30 23.40 -12.62
N GLY A 464 12.45 23.60 -11.97
CA GLY A 464 13.27 24.79 -12.18
C GLY A 464 12.54 26.13 -11.90
N GLY A 465 11.52 26.12 -11.04
CA GLY A 465 10.66 27.28 -10.75
C GLY A 465 9.45 27.45 -11.68
N ASN A 466 9.34 26.65 -12.74
CA ASN A 466 8.16 26.62 -13.61
C ASN A 466 7.10 25.67 -13.05
N GLU A 467 5.84 26.07 -13.14
CA GLU A 467 4.74 25.18 -12.77
C GLU A 467 4.45 24.17 -13.89
N ILE A 468 4.28 22.91 -13.51
CA ILE A 468 3.99 21.79 -14.41
C ILE A 468 2.84 20.95 -13.85
N LYS A 469 2.19 20.20 -14.73
CA LYS A 469 1.27 19.13 -14.37
C LYS A 469 1.90 17.78 -14.71
N ALA A 470 1.75 16.81 -13.82
CA ALA A 470 2.14 15.42 -14.02
C ALA A 470 0.97 14.51 -13.66
N LEU A 471 0.86 13.36 -14.32
CA LEU A 471 -0.13 12.35 -13.94
C LEU A 471 0.48 11.41 -12.91
N GLU A 472 -0.30 11.07 -11.91
CA GLU A 472 -0.05 9.89 -11.08
C GLU A 472 -1.06 8.82 -11.52
N LEU A 473 -0.52 7.65 -11.84
CA LEU A 473 -1.28 6.51 -12.33
C LEU A 473 -2.23 5.99 -11.24
N PRO A 474 -3.31 5.27 -11.61
CA PRO A 474 -4.27 4.72 -10.65
C PRO A 474 -3.55 3.89 -9.58
N GLY A 475 -3.67 4.27 -8.31
CA GLY A 475 -2.92 3.64 -7.22
C GLY A 475 -3.19 2.14 -7.10
N LEU A 476 -2.20 1.36 -6.61
CA LEU A 476 -2.26 -0.11 -6.58
C LEU A 476 -3.60 -0.65 -6.06
N TRP A 477 -4.11 -0.11 -4.95
CA TRP A 477 -5.36 -0.57 -4.33
C TRP A 477 -6.59 0.30 -4.64
N ASN A 478 -6.42 1.56 -5.02
CA ASN A 478 -7.50 2.53 -5.21
C ASN A 478 -7.79 2.89 -6.69
N GLY A 479 -7.15 2.21 -7.64
CA GLY A 479 -7.50 2.31 -9.05
C GLY A 479 -6.98 1.18 -9.94
N ALA A 480 -5.77 0.68 -9.69
CA ALA A 480 -5.22 -0.46 -10.44
C ALA A 480 -5.95 -1.78 -10.16
N MET A 481 -6.60 -1.87 -9.00
CA MET A 481 -7.46 -2.99 -8.60
C MET A 481 -8.96 -2.68 -8.67
N ALA A 482 -9.36 -1.63 -9.39
CA ALA A 482 -10.77 -1.18 -9.41
C ALA A 482 -11.73 -2.22 -10.01
N ARG A 483 -11.25 -3.06 -10.94
CA ARG A 483 -12.04 -4.11 -11.61
C ARG A 483 -11.80 -5.51 -11.04
N TRP A 484 -11.34 -5.59 -9.79
CA TRP A 484 -11.12 -6.87 -9.10
C TRP A 484 -12.34 -7.26 -8.27
N ASN A 485 -12.53 -8.58 -8.10
CA ASN A 485 -13.48 -9.09 -7.12
C ASN A 485 -12.96 -8.76 -5.72
N THR A 486 -13.70 -7.90 -5.00
CA THR A 486 -13.23 -7.26 -3.77
C THR A 486 -14.13 -7.63 -2.61
N LEU A 487 -13.55 -8.22 -1.57
CA LEU A 487 -14.23 -8.49 -0.30
C LEU A 487 -13.55 -7.68 0.80
N PHE A 488 -14.33 -7.00 1.64
CA PHE A 488 -13.82 -6.27 2.80
C PHE A 488 -14.17 -6.98 4.09
N VAL A 489 -13.23 -7.05 5.03
CA VAL A 489 -13.41 -7.73 6.31
C VAL A 489 -13.02 -6.79 7.44
N GLU A 490 -13.88 -6.61 8.45
CA GLU A 490 -13.48 -5.87 9.67
C GLU A 490 -12.39 -6.67 10.40
N VAL A 491 -11.23 -6.04 10.64
CA VAL A 491 -10.10 -6.62 11.40
C VAL A 491 -9.76 -5.74 12.61
N PRO A 492 -9.10 -6.29 13.64
CA PRO A 492 -8.72 -5.52 14.83
C PRO A 492 -7.82 -4.32 14.49
N LEU A 493 -8.05 -3.19 15.15
CA LEU A 493 -7.29 -1.95 14.92
C LEU A 493 -5.79 -2.14 15.18
N GLU A 494 -5.44 -3.01 16.11
CA GLU A 494 -4.07 -3.33 16.52
C GLU A 494 -3.24 -3.95 15.39
N THR A 495 -3.86 -4.42 14.30
CA THR A 495 -3.16 -4.87 13.09
C THR A 495 -2.59 -3.73 12.24
N PHE A 496 -2.97 -2.48 12.56
CA PHE A 496 -2.59 -1.27 11.84
C PHE A 496 -1.77 -0.31 12.71
N ASN A 497 -0.45 -0.34 12.52
CA ASN A 497 0.50 0.52 13.21
C ASN A 497 1.51 1.14 12.23
N PRO A 498 1.08 2.12 11.42
CA PRO A 498 1.95 2.80 10.48
C PRO A 498 2.81 3.87 11.15
N VAL A 499 4.05 4.02 10.68
CA VAL A 499 4.95 5.12 11.07
C VAL A 499 4.96 6.18 9.96
N LYS A 500 4.21 7.27 10.15
CA LYS A 500 4.14 8.40 9.19
C LYS A 500 5.09 9.54 9.57
N THR A 501 5.32 9.73 10.86
CA THR A 501 6.26 10.69 11.43
C THR A 501 7.15 10.00 12.46
N VAL A 502 8.34 10.54 12.74
CA VAL A 502 9.26 9.92 13.73
C VAL A 502 8.60 9.74 15.10
N ASN A 503 7.73 10.67 15.52
CA ASN A 503 6.99 10.61 16.78
C ASN A 503 5.96 9.46 16.85
N ASP A 504 5.65 8.78 15.74
CA ASP A 504 4.82 7.57 15.77
C ASP A 504 5.55 6.41 16.44
N LEU A 505 6.89 6.37 16.40
CA LEU A 505 7.68 5.39 17.12
C LEU A 505 7.53 5.50 18.65
N LEU A 506 7.05 6.64 19.16
CA LEU A 506 6.76 6.85 20.58
C LEU A 506 5.40 6.29 21.02
N LYS A 507 4.55 5.82 20.09
CA LYS A 507 3.27 5.19 20.41
C LYS A 507 3.52 3.86 21.10
N LEU A 508 2.66 3.49 22.05
CA LEU A 508 2.78 2.24 22.81
C LEU A 508 2.86 1.00 21.92
N SER A 509 2.25 1.01 20.73
CA SER A 509 2.29 -0.09 19.78
C SER A 509 3.67 -0.34 19.16
N HIS A 510 4.57 0.64 19.20
CA HIS A 510 5.98 0.51 18.76
C HIS A 510 6.95 0.37 19.94
N GLN A 511 6.44 0.22 21.16
CA GLN A 511 7.26 0.12 22.37
C GLN A 511 7.21 -1.33 22.86
N THR A 512 8.38 -1.96 23.00
CA THR A 512 8.47 -3.29 23.59
C THR A 512 8.11 -3.22 25.06
N LYS A 513 7.45 -4.26 25.58
CA LYS A 513 7.23 -4.35 27.04
C LYS A 513 8.58 -4.57 27.72
N ALA A 514 8.84 -3.77 28.75
CA ALA A 514 10.05 -3.86 29.57
C ALA A 514 10.10 -5.15 30.39
#